data_AF-A0A920BND7-F1
#
_entry.id   AF-A0A920BND7-F1
#
_cell.length_a   1.000
_cell.length_b   1.000
_cell.length_c   1.000
_cell.angle_alpha   90.00
_cell.angle_beta   90.00
_cell.angle_gamma   90.00
#
_symmetry.space_group_name_H-M   'P 1'
#
loop_
_entity.id
_entity.type
_entity.pdbx_description
1 polymer ?
#
loop_
_entity_poly.entity_id
_entity_poly.type
_entity_poly.pdbx_seq_one_letter_code
_entity_poly.pdbx_strand_id
1 'polypeptide(L)'
;MPGVFTTDPRVCEQAKKMPSISFDELLEMTAVGCPKPAMRSVEVARSYGVKLHVRSAFTWEPGTWVTKEENSMEKPIISAVVPDTSQSKVTVSGVPDNPGVAAAIFRPLANSDVNVDMIVQNTSDEGVTDISFTLPTEQMEIGKEIMMSVASEIGAGRSAQMIQWVAYQSLERNGKQSWRRSHDL
;
A
#
# COMPACT_ATOMS: atom_id res chain seq x y z
N MET A 1 6.41 -0.71 -22.23
CA MET A 1 4.95 -0.88 -21.98
C MET A 1 4.22 0.08 -22.89
N PRO A 2 3.03 -0.24 -23.43
CA PRO A 2 2.31 0.68 -24.32
C PRO A 2 1.88 1.98 -23.63
N GLY A 3 1.72 1.98 -22.30
CA GLY A 3 1.46 3.17 -21.49
C GLY A 3 1.31 2.79 -20.01
N VAL A 4 0.84 3.76 -19.21
CA VAL A 4 0.38 3.55 -17.83
C VAL A 4 -1.11 3.15 -17.88
N PHE A 5 -1.51 2.19 -17.05
CA PHE A 5 -2.88 1.68 -16.97
C PHE A 5 -3.49 2.00 -15.61
N THR A 6 -4.82 2.04 -15.52
CA THR A 6 -5.55 2.30 -14.28
C THR A 6 -5.28 1.25 -13.18
N THR A 7 -4.97 0.02 -13.57
CA THR A 7 -4.56 -1.08 -12.69
C THR A 7 -3.78 -2.12 -13.52
N ASP A 8 -3.27 -3.19 -12.90
CA ASP A 8 -2.58 -4.24 -13.66
C ASP A 8 -3.58 -5.00 -14.55
N PRO A 9 -3.45 -4.96 -15.89
CA PRO A 9 -4.35 -5.68 -16.80
C PRO A 9 -4.29 -7.20 -16.65
N ARG A 10 -3.28 -7.75 -15.97
CA ARG A 10 -3.20 -9.18 -15.63
C ARG A 10 -4.09 -9.55 -14.45
N VAL A 11 -4.43 -8.58 -13.61
CA VAL A 11 -5.26 -8.77 -12.40
C VAL A 11 -6.70 -8.35 -12.65
N CYS A 12 -6.94 -7.32 -13.47
CA CYS A 12 -8.27 -6.84 -13.82
C CYS A 12 -8.42 -6.63 -15.32
N GLU A 13 -9.33 -7.37 -15.95
CA GLU A 13 -9.61 -7.29 -17.40
C GLU A 13 -10.17 -5.92 -17.83
N GLN A 14 -10.77 -5.17 -16.90
CA GLN A 14 -11.31 -3.83 -17.16
C GLN A 14 -10.25 -2.72 -17.12
N ALA A 15 -8.97 -3.05 -16.92
CA ALA A 15 -7.89 -2.08 -16.89
C ALA A 15 -7.80 -1.28 -18.20
N LYS A 16 -7.81 0.05 -18.11
CA LYS A 16 -7.74 0.95 -19.28
C LYS A 16 -6.40 1.68 -19.33
N LYS A 17 -5.85 1.85 -20.53
CA LYS A 17 -4.66 2.68 -20.78
C LYS A 17 -5.03 4.15 -20.56
N MET A 18 -4.25 4.86 -19.74
CA MET A 18 -4.45 6.28 -19.46
C MET A 18 -3.80 7.13 -20.57
N PRO A 19 -4.49 8.13 -21.14
CA PRO A 19 -3.88 9.02 -22.13
C PRO A 19 -2.91 10.03 -21.47
N SER A 20 -3.21 10.44 -20.23
CA SER A 20 -2.40 11.38 -19.44
C SER A 20 -2.48 11.05 -17.95
N ILE A 21 -1.44 11.41 -17.20
CA ILE A 21 -1.34 11.27 -15.73
C ILE A 21 -0.49 12.42 -15.16
N SER A 22 -0.75 12.84 -13.93
CA SER A 22 0.07 13.84 -13.26
C SER A 22 1.39 13.25 -12.72
N PHE A 23 2.39 14.09 -12.45
CA PHE A 23 3.62 13.64 -11.79
C PHE A 23 3.35 13.03 -10.41
N ASP A 24 2.45 13.63 -9.63
CA ASP A 24 2.14 13.20 -8.28
C ASP A 24 1.44 11.84 -8.29
N GLU A 25 0.46 11.67 -9.17
CA GLU A 25 -0.23 10.37 -9.35
C GLU A 25 0.74 9.27 -9.79
N LEU A 26 1.66 9.58 -10.73
CA LEU A 26 2.62 8.59 -11.18
C LEU A 26 3.63 8.22 -10.09
N LEU A 27 4.09 9.19 -9.29
CA LEU A 27 4.99 8.95 -8.17
C LEU A 27 4.35 8.04 -7.13
N GLU A 28 3.11 8.33 -6.76
CA GLU A 28 2.35 7.48 -5.85
C GLU A 28 2.16 6.06 -6.43
N MET A 29 1.77 5.93 -7.70
CA MET A 29 1.67 4.61 -8.35
C MET A 29 3.00 3.85 -8.33
N THR A 30 4.13 4.54 -8.55
CA THR A 30 5.46 3.90 -8.47
C THR A 30 5.84 3.49 -7.06
N ALA A 31 5.38 4.22 -6.03
CA ALA A 31 5.61 3.86 -4.64
C ALA A 31 4.91 2.54 -4.26
N VAL A 32 3.72 2.29 -4.81
CA VAL A 32 2.90 1.08 -4.55
C VAL A 32 3.27 -0.10 -5.46
N GLY A 33 4.30 0.04 -6.31
CA GLY A 33 4.80 -1.06 -7.12
C GLY A 33 4.41 -1.04 -8.59
N CYS A 34 4.03 0.11 -9.16
CA CYS A 34 3.95 0.26 -10.62
C CYS A 34 5.35 0.01 -11.25
N PRO A 35 5.52 -1.03 -12.09
CA PRO A 35 6.84 -1.63 -12.26
C PRO A 35 7.80 -0.94 -13.25
N LYS A 36 7.49 0.22 -13.86
CA LYS A 36 8.20 0.64 -15.11
C LYS A 36 8.83 2.03 -15.18
N PRO A 37 8.28 3.12 -14.64
CA PRO A 37 9.05 4.33 -14.48
C PRO A 37 9.90 4.23 -13.21
N ALA A 38 11.22 4.47 -13.32
CA ALA A 38 12.04 4.63 -12.13
C ALA A 38 11.60 5.89 -11.36
N MET A 39 11.22 5.74 -10.09
CA MET A 39 10.70 6.83 -9.25
C MET A 39 11.58 8.08 -9.31
N ARG A 40 12.90 7.93 -9.14
CA ARG A 40 13.87 9.05 -9.21
C ARG A 40 13.83 9.82 -10.53
N SER A 41 13.63 9.13 -11.66
CA SER A 41 13.53 9.78 -12.96
C SER A 41 12.27 10.65 -13.07
N VAL A 42 11.17 10.21 -12.45
CA VAL A 42 9.91 10.97 -12.41
C VAL A 42 10.05 12.19 -11.49
N GLU A 43 10.71 12.06 -10.34
CA GLU A 43 10.98 13.18 -9.42
C GLU A 43 11.82 14.29 -10.07
N VAL A 44 12.87 13.91 -10.80
CA VAL A 44 13.72 14.86 -11.53
C VAL A 44 12.91 15.54 -12.62
N ALA A 45 12.15 14.79 -13.41
CA ALA A 45 11.31 15.35 -14.46
C ALA A 45 10.28 16.36 -13.91
N ARG A 46 9.65 16.04 -12.76
CA ARG A 46 8.77 16.96 -12.03
C ARG A 46 9.52 18.22 -11.59
N SER A 47 10.69 18.08 -10.99
CA SER A 47 11.49 19.19 -10.45
C SER A 47 11.91 20.20 -11.52
N TYR A 48 12.24 19.72 -12.72
CA TYR A 48 12.65 20.55 -13.85
C TYR A 48 11.52 20.86 -14.85
N GLY A 49 10.29 20.42 -14.58
CA GLY A 49 9.14 20.66 -15.45
C GLY A 49 9.23 19.97 -16.82
N VAL A 50 10.00 18.88 -16.93
CA VAL A 50 10.19 18.13 -18.17
C VAL A 50 9.03 17.16 -18.35
N LYS A 51 8.21 17.36 -19.38
CA LYS A 51 7.12 16.44 -19.73
C LYS A 51 7.68 15.07 -20.12
N LEU A 52 7.09 13.98 -19.60
CA LEU A 52 7.48 12.61 -19.97
C LEU A 52 6.42 11.98 -20.88
N HIS A 53 6.87 11.07 -21.75
CA HIS A 53 5.97 10.26 -22.59
C HIS A 53 6.31 8.78 -22.44
N VAL A 54 5.43 8.04 -21.77
CA VAL A 54 5.60 6.60 -21.55
C VAL A 54 5.00 5.85 -22.72
N ARG A 55 5.84 5.21 -23.55
CA ARG A 55 5.41 4.47 -24.74
C ARG A 55 6.06 3.09 -24.84
N SER A 56 5.48 2.25 -25.70
CA SER A 56 6.13 1.02 -26.15
C SER A 56 7.17 1.35 -27.21
N ALA A 57 8.33 0.70 -27.16
CA ALA A 57 9.30 0.71 -28.25
C ALA A 57 8.89 -0.20 -29.43
N PHE A 58 7.93 -1.10 -29.21
CA PHE A 58 7.52 -2.12 -30.18
C PHE A 58 6.25 -1.75 -30.96
N THR A 59 5.54 -0.71 -30.53
CA THR A 59 4.28 -0.29 -31.17
C THR A 59 4.24 1.22 -31.36
N TRP A 60 3.60 1.66 -32.44
CA TRP A 60 3.44 3.08 -32.77
C TRP A 60 2.26 3.74 -32.05
N GLU A 61 1.62 3.03 -31.13
CA GLU A 61 0.48 3.54 -30.38
C GLU A 61 0.83 4.82 -29.61
N PRO A 62 -0.17 5.71 -29.43
CA PRO A 62 -0.04 6.77 -28.44
C PRO A 62 0.10 6.14 -27.05
N GLY A 63 1.16 6.53 -26.35
CA GLY A 63 1.38 6.16 -24.96
C GLY A 63 0.76 7.17 -24.00
N THR A 64 1.25 7.19 -22.76
CA THR A 64 0.73 8.04 -21.69
C THR A 64 1.62 9.25 -21.48
N TRP A 65 1.04 10.45 -21.53
CA TRP A 65 1.75 11.69 -21.18
C TRP A 65 1.79 11.89 -19.66
N VAL A 66 2.95 12.27 -19.15
CA VAL A 66 3.13 12.67 -17.75
C VAL A 66 3.41 14.16 -17.71
N THR A 67 2.52 14.89 -17.06
CA THR A 67 2.55 16.35 -17.03
C THR A 67 2.32 16.88 -15.62
N LYS A 68 2.56 18.18 -15.41
CA LYS A 68 2.13 18.84 -14.18
C LYS A 68 0.60 18.79 -14.12
N GLU A 69 0.07 18.68 -12.92
CA GLU A 69 -1.38 18.69 -12.70
C GLU A 69 -1.99 19.98 -13.25
N GLU A 70 -2.98 19.83 -14.13
CA GLU A 70 -3.85 20.94 -14.50
C GLU A 70 -4.92 21.07 -13.42
N ASN A 71 -5.00 22.26 -12.81
CA ASN A 71 -6.00 22.64 -11.80
C ASN A 71 -7.41 22.72 -12.42
N SER A 72 -7.94 21.61 -12.94
CA SER A 72 -9.38 21.49 -13.12
C SER A 72 -9.99 21.04 -11.79
N MET A 73 -10.44 22.02 -11.01
CA MET A 73 -11.36 21.76 -9.91
C MET A 73 -12.61 21.09 -10.51
N GLU A 74 -12.75 19.78 -10.31
CA GLU A 74 -14.00 19.11 -9.93
C GLU A 74 -13.85 17.58 -9.98
N LYS A 75 -14.21 16.95 -8.85
CA LYS A 75 -14.41 15.52 -8.57
C LYS A 75 -13.16 14.72 -8.13
N PRO A 76 -13.20 14.07 -6.95
CA PRO A 76 -12.23 13.05 -6.57
C PRO A 76 -12.49 11.83 -7.46
N ILE A 77 -11.81 11.78 -8.60
CA ILE A 77 -11.77 10.60 -9.44
C ILE A 77 -10.63 9.74 -8.88
N ILE A 78 -10.94 8.47 -8.56
CA ILE A 78 -9.92 7.48 -8.25
C ILE A 78 -9.12 7.25 -9.54
N SER A 79 -7.85 7.66 -9.54
CA SER A 79 -7.01 7.65 -10.75
C SER A 79 -6.41 6.28 -11.02
N ALA A 80 -6.15 5.52 -9.96
CA ALA A 80 -5.60 4.19 -10.06
C ALA A 80 -5.91 3.34 -8.82
N VAL A 81 -5.96 2.02 -9.03
CA VAL A 81 -5.93 1.03 -7.94
C VAL A 81 -4.74 0.12 -8.20
N VAL A 82 -3.78 0.11 -7.29
CA VAL A 82 -2.59 -0.73 -7.41
C VAL A 82 -2.72 -1.86 -6.40
N PRO A 83 -2.77 -3.14 -6.84
CA PRO A 83 -2.74 -4.26 -5.91
C PRO A 83 -1.31 -4.47 -5.41
N ASP A 84 -1.13 -4.44 -4.09
CA ASP A 84 0.11 -4.91 -3.47
C ASP A 84 -0.15 -6.25 -2.80
N THR A 85 0.40 -7.31 -3.39
CA THR A 85 0.35 -8.68 -2.86
C THR A 85 1.63 -9.07 -2.09
N SER A 86 2.62 -8.18 -2.04
CA SER A 86 3.91 -8.44 -1.39
C SER A 86 3.84 -8.28 0.12
N GLN A 87 2.78 -7.65 0.63
CA GLN A 87 2.56 -7.39 2.05
C GLN A 87 1.48 -8.30 2.62
N SER A 88 1.68 -8.70 3.87
CA SER A 88 0.71 -9.43 4.68
C SER A 88 0.36 -8.63 5.92
N LYS A 89 -0.94 -8.55 6.22
CA LYS A 89 -1.44 -7.87 7.42
C LYS A 89 -1.55 -8.86 8.59
N VAL A 90 -1.02 -8.46 9.72
CA VAL A 90 -1.17 -9.15 11.01
C VAL A 90 -2.05 -8.30 11.91
N THR A 91 -2.90 -8.93 12.71
CA THR A 91 -3.75 -8.24 13.68
C THR A 91 -3.72 -8.99 15.00
N VAL A 92 -3.33 -8.28 16.05
CA VAL A 92 -3.36 -8.76 17.43
C VAL A 92 -4.55 -8.07 18.08
N SER A 93 -5.54 -8.86 18.48
CA SER A 93 -6.79 -8.36 19.05
C SER A 93 -6.83 -8.50 20.56
N GLY A 94 -7.56 -7.61 21.23
CA GLY A 94 -7.77 -7.68 22.67
C GLY A 94 -6.49 -7.46 23.47
N VAL A 95 -5.65 -6.54 22.99
CA VAL A 95 -4.38 -6.16 23.61
C VAL A 95 -4.67 -5.12 24.71
N PRO A 96 -4.15 -5.27 25.93
CA PRO A 96 -4.37 -4.28 26.99
C PRO A 96 -3.85 -2.90 26.57
N ASP A 97 -4.66 -1.86 26.74
CA ASP A 97 -4.29 -0.48 26.37
C ASP A 97 -3.44 0.19 27.47
N ASN A 98 -2.23 -0.34 27.68
CA ASN A 98 -1.27 0.16 28.65
C ASN A 98 0.05 0.56 27.98
N PRO A 99 0.77 1.57 28.49
CA PRO A 99 2.10 1.91 28.02
C PRO A 99 3.04 0.69 28.03
N GLY A 100 3.78 0.50 26.94
CA GLY A 100 4.78 -0.57 26.81
C GLY A 100 4.31 -1.79 26.03
N VAL A 101 3.01 -1.94 25.76
CA VAL A 101 2.51 -3.11 25.03
C VAL A 101 2.91 -3.10 23.54
N ALA A 102 2.87 -1.93 22.89
CA ALA A 102 3.41 -1.79 21.54
C ALA A 102 4.91 -2.17 21.48
N ALA A 103 5.69 -1.80 22.50
CA ALA A 103 7.10 -2.17 22.57
C ALA A 103 7.28 -3.69 22.77
N ALA A 104 6.42 -4.33 23.55
CA ALA A 104 6.42 -5.79 23.72
C ALA A 104 6.10 -6.53 22.40
N ILE A 105 5.32 -5.93 21.51
CA ILE A 105 5.00 -6.48 20.18
C ILE A 105 6.13 -6.24 19.17
N PHE A 106 6.58 -5.00 19.01
CA PHE A 106 7.49 -4.65 17.92
C PHE A 106 8.95 -4.94 18.21
N ARG A 107 9.37 -5.00 19.48
CA ARG A 107 10.77 -5.25 19.83
C ARG A 107 11.23 -6.67 19.49
N PRO A 108 10.45 -7.74 19.74
CA PRO A 108 10.77 -9.08 19.26
C PRO A 108 10.83 -9.17 17.74
N LEU A 109 9.90 -8.52 17.03
CA LEU A 109 9.90 -8.46 15.56
C LEU A 109 11.18 -7.79 15.03
N ALA A 110 11.55 -6.64 15.61
CA ALA A 110 12.78 -5.92 15.26
C ALA A 110 14.05 -6.73 15.57
N ASN A 111 14.09 -7.46 16.69
CA ASN A 111 15.22 -8.33 17.04
C ASN A 111 15.39 -9.52 16.07
N SER A 112 14.35 -9.86 15.32
CA SER A 112 14.36 -10.92 14.30
C SER A 112 14.43 -10.37 12.88
N ASP A 113 14.80 -9.09 12.71
CA ASP A 113 14.92 -8.40 11.41
C ASP A 113 13.62 -8.47 10.56
N VAL A 114 12.46 -8.53 11.21
CA VAL A 114 11.16 -8.44 10.53
C VAL A 114 10.86 -6.98 10.23
N ASN A 115 10.70 -6.66 8.95
CA ASN A 115 10.43 -5.30 8.51
C ASN A 115 8.92 -5.01 8.65
N VAL A 116 8.58 -4.17 9.62
CA VAL A 116 7.21 -3.72 9.83
C VAL A 116 7.03 -2.38 9.12
N ASP A 117 5.99 -2.27 8.29
CA ASP A 117 5.72 -1.06 7.52
C ASP A 117 4.57 -0.26 8.15
N MET A 118 3.33 -0.57 7.78
CA MET A 118 2.17 0.13 8.30
C MET A 118 1.83 -0.38 9.71
N ILE A 119 1.61 0.53 10.66
CA ILE A 119 1.07 0.21 11.98
C ILE A 119 -0.24 0.99 12.15
N VAL A 120 -1.32 0.26 12.43
CA VAL A 120 -2.66 0.80 12.68
C VAL A 120 -3.12 0.32 14.05
N GLN A 121 -3.33 1.26 14.96
CA GLN A 121 -3.98 1.03 16.24
C GLN A 121 -5.35 1.68 16.19
N ASN A 122 -6.41 0.90 16.47
CA ASN A 122 -7.74 1.47 16.61
C ASN A 122 -7.90 2.04 18.03
N THR A 123 -8.78 3.02 18.23
CA THR A 123 -9.10 3.50 19.58
C THR A 123 -9.70 2.38 20.42
N SER A 124 -9.23 2.25 21.66
CA SER A 124 -9.70 1.23 22.60
C SER A 124 -11.18 1.41 22.93
N ASP A 125 -11.90 0.30 23.00
CA ASP A 125 -13.22 0.21 23.62
C ASP A 125 -13.07 -0.75 24.79
N GLU A 126 -13.53 -0.35 25.98
CA GLU A 126 -13.42 -1.15 27.22
C GLU A 126 -11.98 -1.49 27.71
N GLY A 127 -10.97 -0.66 27.38
CA GLY A 127 -9.59 -0.81 27.91
C GLY A 127 -8.73 -1.87 27.21
N VAL A 128 -9.23 -2.40 26.09
CA VAL A 128 -8.50 -3.24 25.15
C VAL A 128 -8.47 -2.59 23.78
N THR A 129 -7.38 -2.78 23.05
CA THR A 129 -7.16 -2.26 21.72
C THR A 129 -6.77 -3.38 20.76
N ASP A 130 -7.03 -3.15 19.47
CA ASP A 130 -6.51 -3.99 18.41
C ASP A 130 -5.33 -3.26 17.74
N ILE A 131 -4.25 -4.01 17.49
CA ILE A 131 -3.07 -3.51 16.80
C ILE A 131 -2.91 -4.33 15.52
N SER A 132 -3.01 -3.65 14.38
CA SER A 132 -2.73 -4.21 13.07
C SER A 132 -1.41 -3.67 12.54
N PHE A 133 -0.66 -4.51 11.84
CA PHE A 133 0.52 -4.06 11.11
C PHE A 133 0.76 -4.87 9.84
N THR A 134 1.56 -4.34 8.91
CA THR A 134 1.96 -5.05 7.69
C THR A 134 3.43 -5.44 7.73
N LEU A 135 3.73 -6.58 7.13
CA LEU A 135 5.09 -7.11 6.96
C LEU A 135 5.18 -7.85 5.61
N PRO A 136 6.38 -8.00 5.01
CA PRO A 136 6.55 -8.73 3.77
C PRO A 136 6.01 -10.17 3.87
N THR A 137 5.22 -10.61 2.90
CA THR A 137 4.62 -11.97 2.88
C THR A 137 5.67 -13.08 3.04
N GLU A 138 6.91 -12.84 2.59
CA GLU A 138 8.04 -13.75 2.76
C GLU A 138 8.47 -13.94 4.23
N GLN A 139 8.26 -12.92 5.08
CA GLN A 139 8.58 -12.93 6.51
C GLN A 139 7.40 -13.35 7.39
N MET A 140 6.29 -13.78 6.78
CA MET A 140 5.05 -14.10 7.46
C MET A 140 5.20 -15.22 8.49
N GLU A 141 5.95 -16.27 8.17
CA GLU A 141 6.08 -17.42 9.07
C GLU A 141 6.88 -17.06 10.33
N ILE A 142 7.96 -16.28 10.17
CA ILE A 142 8.76 -15.77 11.28
C ILE A 142 7.92 -14.83 12.15
N GLY A 143 7.20 -13.89 11.53
CA GLY A 143 6.32 -12.96 12.25
C GLY A 143 5.23 -13.70 13.03
N LYS A 144 4.70 -14.79 12.49
CA LYS A 144 3.68 -15.62 13.14
C LYS A 144 4.21 -16.31 14.39
N GLU A 145 5.38 -16.95 14.32
CA GLU A 145 5.99 -17.63 15.46
C GLU A 145 6.25 -16.65 16.62
N ILE A 146 6.80 -15.49 16.30
CA ILE A 146 7.07 -14.43 17.28
C ILE A 146 5.76 -13.95 17.90
N MET A 147 4.73 -13.69 17.10
CA MET A 147 3.44 -13.22 17.60
C MET A 147 2.70 -14.25 18.45
N MET A 148 2.86 -15.55 18.20
CA MET A 148 2.30 -16.59 19.09
C MET A 148 2.95 -16.56 20.48
N SER A 149 4.28 -16.36 20.53
CA SER A 149 5.00 -16.22 21.79
C SER A 149 4.58 -14.95 22.53
N VAL A 150 4.59 -13.81 21.82
CA VAL A 150 4.25 -12.51 22.40
C VAL A 150 2.81 -12.48 22.89
N ALA A 151 1.83 -12.94 22.10
CA ALA A 151 0.42 -12.93 22.49
C ALA A 151 0.14 -13.63 23.84
N SER A 152 0.93 -14.67 24.15
CA SER A 152 0.86 -15.38 25.42
C SER A 152 1.42 -14.55 26.60
N GLU A 153 2.44 -13.72 26.35
CA GLU A 153 3.07 -12.85 27.36
C GLU A 153 2.25 -11.59 27.67
N ILE A 154 1.64 -10.97 26.66
CA ILE A 154 0.86 -9.73 26.82
C ILE A 154 -0.59 -9.96 27.30
N GLY A 155 -1.00 -11.22 27.50
CA GLY A 155 -2.34 -11.55 28.01
C GLY A 155 -3.47 -11.17 27.04
N ALA A 156 -3.21 -11.24 25.73
CA ALA A 156 -4.20 -10.91 24.71
C ALA A 156 -5.42 -11.84 24.84
N GLY A 157 -6.61 -11.26 25.09
CA GLY A 157 -7.79 -12.00 25.55
C GLY A 157 -8.40 -12.96 24.53
N ARG A 158 -8.03 -12.85 23.25
CA ARG A 158 -8.44 -13.77 22.18
C ARG A 158 -7.30 -13.90 21.18
N SER A 159 -7.07 -15.15 20.77
CA SER A 159 -6.13 -15.64 19.76
C SER A 159 -5.67 -14.56 18.77
N ALA A 160 -4.36 -14.38 18.59
CA ALA A 160 -3.82 -13.63 17.47
C ALA A 160 -4.40 -14.19 16.17
N GLN A 161 -5.40 -13.51 15.61
CA GLN A 161 -6.03 -13.91 14.37
C GLN A 161 -5.19 -13.36 13.24
N MET A 162 -4.33 -14.22 12.73
CA MET A 162 -3.55 -13.92 11.56
C MET A 162 -4.43 -14.11 10.33
N ILE A 163 -4.99 -13.02 9.81
CA ILE A 163 -5.80 -13.05 8.61
C ILE A 163 -4.96 -12.49 7.46
N GLN A 164 -4.55 -13.36 6.54
CA GLN A 164 -3.94 -12.95 5.29
C GLN A 164 -4.99 -12.19 4.46
N TRP A 165 -4.72 -10.91 4.19
CA TRP A 165 -5.53 -10.09 3.30
C TRP A 165 -4.67 -9.56 2.16
N VAL A 166 -5.21 -9.60 0.94
CA VAL A 166 -4.70 -8.79 -0.17
C VAL A 166 -5.26 -7.39 0.00
N ALA A 167 -4.38 -6.40 0.12
CA ALA A 167 -4.76 -5.02 0.31
C ALA A 167 -4.83 -4.31 -1.06
N TYR A 168 -5.97 -3.67 -1.36
CA TYR A 168 -6.13 -2.85 -2.56
C TYR A 168 -5.97 -1.39 -2.17
N GLN A 169 -4.93 -0.74 -2.69
CA GLN A 169 -4.71 0.68 -2.46
C GLN A 169 -5.36 1.49 -3.57
N SER A 170 -6.30 2.35 -3.20
CA SER A 170 -6.95 3.31 -4.10
C SER A 170 -6.25 4.66 -4.02
N LEU A 171 -5.83 5.19 -5.16
CA LEU A 171 -5.22 6.52 -5.29
C LEU A 171 -6.28 7.53 -5.75
N GLU A 172 -6.59 8.50 -4.88
CA GLU A 172 -7.47 9.62 -5.22
C GLU A 172 -6.66 10.83 -5.72
N ARG A 173 -7.18 11.59 -6.70
CA ARG A 173 -6.56 12.83 -7.25
C ARG A 173 -6.08 13.85 -6.20
N ASN A 174 -6.62 13.82 -4.98
CA ASN A 174 -6.24 14.75 -3.90
C ASN A 174 -5.11 14.22 -2.99
N GLY A 175 -4.41 13.15 -3.36
CA GLY A 175 -3.37 12.53 -2.51
C GLY A 175 -3.92 11.84 -1.26
N LYS A 176 -5.24 11.62 -1.19
CA LYS A 176 -5.88 10.84 -0.13
C LYS A 176 -5.78 9.35 -0.46
N GLN A 177 -5.28 8.58 0.50
CA GLN A 177 -5.17 7.14 0.40
C GLN A 177 -6.34 6.50 1.16
N SER A 178 -7.06 5.59 0.51
CA SER A 178 -8.16 4.84 1.12
C SER A 178 -8.01 3.35 0.80
N TRP A 179 -8.18 2.52 1.82
CA TRP A 179 -8.14 1.06 1.71
C TRP A 179 -9.56 0.52 1.56
N ARG A 180 -9.78 -0.34 0.56
CA ARG A 180 -11.06 -1.06 0.39
C ARG A 180 -10.84 -2.57 0.41
N ARG A 181 -11.80 -3.29 0.99
CA ARG A 181 -11.79 -4.77 1.03
C ARG A 181 -12.12 -5.32 -0.37
N SER A 182 -11.59 -6.49 -0.69
CA SER A 182 -11.86 -7.21 -1.96
C SER A 182 -13.34 -7.52 -2.23
N HIS A 183 -14.19 -7.51 -1.21
CA HIS A 183 -15.63 -7.75 -1.31
C HIS A 183 -16.46 -6.50 -1.68
N ASP A 184 -15.82 -5.34 -1.80
CA ASP A 184 -16.48 -4.02 -1.95
C ASP A 184 -16.12 -3.33 -3.29
N LEU A 185 -15.69 -4.14 -4.27
CA LEU A 185 -15.36 -3.76 -5.65
C LEU A 185 -16.31 -4.45 -6.64
#